data_AF-A0A952B4Q5-F1
#
_entry.id   AF-A0A952B4Q5-F1
#
_cell.length_a   1.000
_cell.length_b   1.000
_cell.length_c   1.000
_cell.angle_alpha   90.00
_cell.angle_beta   90.00
_cell.angle_gamma   90.00
#
_symmetry.space_group_name_H-M   'P 1'
#
loop_
_entity.id
_entity.type
_entity.pdbx_description
1 polymer ?
#
loop_
_entity_poly.entity_id
_entity_poly.type
_entity_poly.pdbx_seq_one_letter_code
_entity_poly.pdbx_strand_id
1 'polypeptide(L)'
;MRLFSSSAAKSLSCDLALGAFSLLNFAFRPYNPARMERGIYRIIDANFNRAREAIRVVEEFCRFVLNCDSLTRRAKQLRHELCAAINNLDADKLICSRDTLGDVGVGQVVDDQLSRNDLRDCLTAACKRLTEALRALAETVQIINPPLAKSIEKLRYDTYALEKDIVTFADPIEKFKKVGLYVIISSNFPADVISITNKCVAGKADCIQLRAKDIPDDALLSLAKEFVKICRESDVLSIINDRIDIAVASGADGVHLGQNDLSVEHTRNLELSPLIIGKSTHCVDQLLAARAENPTYVALGPVFETETKPGEAVAGLDYVTEAVKLLADGCICHVAIGGITVENIEQVLGAGAMAFAVCSAITDSEDPADRCSQFKAKIAGFKR
;
A
#
# COMPACT_ATOMS: atom_id res chain seq x y z
N MET A 1 80.21 38.37 -41.29
CA MET A 1 81.35 38.19 -42.21
C MET A 1 81.65 36.71 -42.30
N ARG A 2 81.45 36.13 -43.49
CA ARG A 2 81.75 34.74 -43.93
C ARG A 2 80.92 33.61 -43.28
N LEU A 3 80.48 32.55 -43.96
CA LEU A 3 80.12 32.17 -45.34
C LEU A 3 79.85 30.64 -45.27
N PHE A 4 79.06 30.10 -46.22
CA PHE A 4 78.80 28.66 -46.49
C PHE A 4 77.78 27.94 -45.59
N SER A 5 76.93 27.01 -46.05
CA SER A 5 76.40 26.69 -47.39
C SER A 5 75.37 25.55 -47.26
N SER A 6 74.36 25.59 -48.13
CA SER A 6 73.69 24.47 -48.83
C SER A 6 72.98 23.33 -48.07
N SER A 7 71.79 23.03 -48.63
CA SER A 7 71.32 21.69 -49.00
C SER A 7 70.42 20.92 -48.03
N ALA A 8 69.12 21.19 -48.20
CA ALA A 8 68.05 20.24 -48.52
C ALA A 8 68.17 18.73 -48.17
N ALA A 9 67.00 18.25 -47.70
CA ALA A 9 66.45 16.89 -47.74
C ALA A 9 66.71 15.98 -46.53
N LYS A 10 65.69 15.84 -45.66
CA LYS A 10 64.91 14.60 -45.51
C LYS A 10 63.78 14.73 -44.47
N SER A 11 62.56 14.41 -44.93
CA SER A 11 61.40 13.85 -44.22
C SER A 11 61.14 14.25 -42.75
N LEU A 12 60.16 15.13 -42.54
CA LEU A 12 59.38 15.16 -41.31
C LEU A 12 58.11 14.30 -41.51
N SER A 13 57.98 13.21 -40.76
CA SER A 13 56.68 12.62 -40.45
C SER A 13 56.68 12.24 -38.98
N CYS A 14 55.67 12.75 -38.27
CA CYS A 14 55.40 12.67 -36.84
C CYS A 14 55.72 11.32 -36.17
N ASP A 15 56.55 11.40 -35.14
CA ASP A 15 56.52 10.50 -33.98
C ASP A 15 55.92 11.29 -32.80
N LEU A 16 54.93 10.72 -32.11
CA LEU A 16 54.92 10.56 -30.64
C LEU A 16 53.61 9.95 -30.12
N ALA A 17 53.79 8.93 -29.27
CA ALA A 17 52.88 8.39 -28.26
C ALA A 17 51.83 7.34 -28.67
N LEU A 18 52.30 6.16 -29.09
CA LEU A 18 51.62 4.88 -28.83
C LEU A 18 52.09 4.33 -27.48
N GLY A 19 51.26 4.46 -26.44
CA GLY A 19 51.53 3.95 -25.10
C GLY A 19 50.28 3.38 -24.45
N ALA A 20 50.20 2.05 -24.42
CA ALA A 20 49.48 1.23 -23.45
C ALA A 20 47.97 1.47 -23.25
N PHE A 21 47.15 0.76 -24.04
CA PHE A 21 45.91 0.16 -23.53
C PHE A 21 45.94 -1.32 -23.89
N SER A 22 46.34 -2.16 -22.93
CA SER A 22 46.17 -3.60 -23.01
C SER A 22 44.68 -3.92 -22.96
N LEU A 23 44.09 -4.07 -24.15
CA LEU A 23 42.81 -4.75 -24.31
C LEU A 23 42.92 -6.12 -23.62
N LEU A 24 42.11 -6.34 -22.59
CA LEU A 24 41.80 -7.68 -22.11
C LEU A 24 41.39 -8.52 -23.33
N ASN A 25 42.20 -9.53 -23.65
CA ASN A 25 41.84 -10.61 -24.55
C ASN A 25 40.69 -11.42 -23.92
N PHE A 26 39.46 -10.90 -23.97
CA PHE A 26 38.28 -11.75 -23.90
C PHE A 26 38.19 -12.47 -25.24
N ALA A 27 38.61 -13.74 -25.25
CA ALA A 27 38.39 -14.64 -26.37
C ALA A 27 36.88 -14.85 -26.56
N PHE A 28 36.22 -13.97 -27.30
CA PHE A 28 34.87 -14.23 -27.79
C PHE A 28 34.94 -15.49 -28.68
N ARG A 29 34.24 -16.55 -28.27
CA ARG A 29 33.97 -17.70 -29.15
C ARG A 29 33.44 -17.16 -30.49
N PRO A 30 33.76 -17.79 -31.64
CA PRO A 30 33.29 -17.33 -32.93
C PRO A 30 31.76 -17.18 -32.92
N TYR A 31 31.28 -16.03 -33.42
CA TYR A 31 29.87 -15.69 -33.49
C TYR A 31 29.11 -16.75 -34.30
N ASN A 32 28.21 -17.47 -33.64
CA ASN A 32 27.33 -18.45 -34.28
C ASN A 32 25.88 -17.92 -34.24
N PRO A 33 25.31 -17.51 -35.40
CA PRO A 33 23.98 -16.89 -35.47
C PRO A 33 22.86 -17.77 -34.90
N ALA A 34 22.86 -19.07 -35.20
CA ALA A 34 21.85 -20.01 -34.73
C ALA A 34 21.92 -20.22 -33.21
N ARG A 35 23.14 -20.23 -32.65
CA ARG A 35 23.33 -20.30 -31.19
C ARG A 35 22.84 -19.02 -30.50
N MET A 36 23.05 -17.87 -31.12
CA MET A 36 22.59 -16.58 -30.60
C MET A 36 21.07 -16.48 -30.65
N GLU A 37 20.44 -16.88 -31.77
CA GLU A 37 18.98 -16.94 -31.90
C GLU A 37 18.37 -17.87 -30.83
N ARG A 38 18.91 -19.08 -30.64
CA ARG A 38 18.47 -19.98 -29.56
C ARG A 38 18.64 -19.34 -28.17
N GLY A 39 19.71 -18.57 -27.96
CA GLY A 39 19.94 -17.81 -26.73
C GLY A 39 18.85 -16.78 -26.44
N ILE A 40 18.40 -16.05 -27.47
CA ILE A 40 17.30 -15.08 -27.37
C ILE A 40 16.02 -15.78 -26.89
N TYR A 41 15.60 -16.86 -27.54
CA TYR A 41 14.38 -17.59 -27.14
C TYR A 41 14.50 -18.25 -25.76
N ARG A 42 15.69 -18.71 -25.35
CA ARG A 42 15.94 -19.19 -23.97
C ARG A 42 15.72 -18.10 -22.92
N ILE A 43 16.26 -16.90 -23.16
CA ILE A 43 16.11 -15.77 -22.25
C ILE A 43 14.63 -15.35 -22.16
N ILE A 44 13.92 -15.36 -23.29
CA ILE A 44 12.49 -15.05 -23.33
C ILE A 44 11.68 -16.08 -22.52
N ASP A 45 11.85 -17.38 -22.77
CA ASP A 45 11.10 -18.43 -22.06
C ASP A 45 11.35 -18.38 -20.53
N ALA A 46 12.60 -18.23 -20.11
CA ALA A 46 12.95 -18.15 -18.70
C ALA A 46 12.30 -16.96 -17.99
N ASN A 47 12.39 -15.76 -18.57
CA ASN A 47 11.83 -14.56 -17.94
C ASN A 47 10.31 -14.48 -18.07
N PHE A 48 9.71 -15.06 -19.11
CA PHE A 48 8.25 -15.21 -19.20
C PHE A 48 7.70 -16.07 -18.06
N ASN A 49 8.34 -17.21 -17.78
CA ASN A 49 7.91 -18.07 -16.66
C ASN A 49 8.10 -17.35 -15.31
N ARG A 50 9.25 -16.71 -15.07
CA ARG A 50 9.50 -15.91 -13.85
C ARG A 50 8.46 -14.81 -13.65
N ALA A 51 8.16 -14.05 -14.70
CA ALA A 51 7.15 -12.99 -14.66
C ALA A 51 5.76 -13.56 -14.36
N ARG A 52 5.37 -14.66 -15.02
CA ARG A 52 4.08 -15.32 -14.76
C ARG A 52 3.92 -15.82 -13.33
N GLU A 53 4.95 -16.49 -12.81
CA GLU A 53 4.96 -16.98 -11.43
C GLU A 53 4.89 -15.83 -10.43
N ALA A 54 5.65 -14.76 -10.68
CA ALA A 54 5.63 -13.57 -9.84
C ALA A 54 4.27 -12.87 -9.83
N ILE A 55 3.65 -12.63 -11.01
CA ILE A 55 2.28 -12.07 -11.07
C ILE A 55 1.29 -12.98 -10.35
N ARG A 56 1.46 -14.31 -10.41
CA ARG A 56 0.57 -15.22 -9.70
C ARG A 56 0.64 -15.02 -8.19
N VAL A 57 1.84 -14.87 -7.62
CA VAL A 57 1.98 -14.55 -6.19
C VAL A 57 1.29 -13.23 -5.84
N VAL A 58 1.46 -12.20 -6.68
CA VAL A 58 0.78 -10.89 -6.50
C VAL A 58 -0.75 -11.05 -6.55
N GLU A 59 -1.28 -11.81 -7.52
CA GLU A 59 -2.72 -12.10 -7.68
C GLU A 59 -3.29 -12.79 -6.43
N GLU A 60 -2.61 -13.81 -5.92
CA GLU A 60 -3.05 -14.55 -4.73
C GLU A 60 -2.93 -13.72 -3.46
N PHE A 61 -1.92 -12.85 -3.33
CA PHE A 61 -1.85 -11.90 -2.23
C PHE A 61 -3.06 -10.95 -2.24
N CYS A 62 -3.39 -10.37 -3.39
CA CYS A 62 -4.57 -9.50 -3.52
C CYS A 62 -5.87 -10.25 -3.18
N ARG A 63 -5.97 -11.52 -3.61
CA ARG A 63 -7.18 -12.33 -3.46
C ARG A 63 -7.38 -12.87 -2.04
N PHE A 64 -6.32 -13.35 -1.40
CA PHE A 64 -6.45 -14.09 -0.15
C PHE A 64 -5.94 -13.33 1.07
N VAL A 65 -5.04 -12.36 0.90
CA VAL A 65 -4.55 -11.52 2.00
C VAL A 65 -5.35 -10.22 2.08
N LEU A 66 -5.56 -9.56 0.94
CA LEU A 66 -6.31 -8.28 0.90
C LEU A 66 -7.81 -8.45 0.63
N ASN A 67 -8.21 -9.63 0.16
CA ASN A 67 -9.54 -9.91 -0.38
C ASN A 67 -10.13 -8.75 -1.23
N CYS A 68 -9.28 -8.19 -2.10
CA CYS A 68 -9.59 -6.98 -2.86
C CYS A 68 -9.82 -7.33 -4.33
N ASP A 69 -11.10 -7.43 -4.71
CA ASP A 69 -11.51 -7.84 -6.06
C ASP A 69 -10.92 -6.95 -7.17
N SER A 70 -10.86 -5.63 -6.97
CA SER A 70 -10.31 -4.71 -7.96
C SER A 70 -8.82 -4.94 -8.22
N LEU A 71 -8.02 -5.11 -7.16
CA LEU A 71 -6.59 -5.42 -7.26
C LEU A 71 -6.36 -6.83 -7.84
N THR A 72 -7.16 -7.82 -7.42
CA THR A 72 -7.13 -9.18 -7.99
C THR A 72 -7.41 -9.17 -9.48
N ARG A 73 -8.45 -8.45 -9.94
CA ARG A 73 -8.77 -8.32 -11.36
C ARG A 73 -7.63 -7.68 -12.15
N ARG A 74 -7.00 -6.63 -11.61
CA ARG A 74 -5.84 -5.99 -12.25
C ARG A 74 -4.63 -6.91 -12.35
N ALA A 75 -4.27 -7.62 -11.28
CA ALA A 75 -3.19 -8.61 -11.30
C ALA A 75 -3.47 -9.74 -12.31
N LYS A 76 -4.71 -10.24 -12.33
CA LYS A 76 -5.17 -11.23 -13.30
C LYS A 76 -5.09 -10.70 -14.73
N GLN A 77 -5.50 -9.45 -14.97
CA GLN A 77 -5.44 -8.81 -16.29
C GLN A 77 -4.00 -8.70 -16.79
N LEU A 78 -3.07 -8.21 -15.95
CA LEU A 78 -1.63 -8.17 -16.29
C LEU A 78 -1.10 -9.54 -16.68
N ARG A 79 -1.49 -10.60 -15.96
CA ARG A 79 -1.11 -11.98 -16.29
C ARG A 79 -1.65 -12.42 -17.65
N HIS A 80 -2.91 -12.10 -17.95
CA HIS A 80 -3.53 -12.43 -19.24
C HIS A 80 -2.88 -11.68 -20.40
N GLU A 81 -2.61 -10.38 -20.23
CA GLU A 81 -1.94 -9.55 -21.24
C GLU A 81 -0.51 -10.02 -21.49
N LEU A 82 0.25 -10.37 -20.44
CA LEU A 82 1.58 -10.96 -20.59
C LEU A 82 1.54 -12.27 -21.39
N CYS A 83 0.61 -13.18 -21.07
CA CYS A 83 0.45 -14.43 -21.82
C CYS A 83 0.07 -14.17 -23.28
N ALA A 84 -0.87 -13.25 -23.53
CA ALA A 84 -1.30 -12.91 -24.88
C ALA A 84 -0.16 -12.28 -25.70
N ALA A 85 0.64 -11.41 -25.07
CA ALA A 85 1.79 -10.76 -25.68
C ALA A 85 2.83 -11.80 -26.13
N ILE A 86 3.19 -12.76 -25.27
CA ILE A 86 4.19 -13.78 -25.59
C ILE A 86 3.67 -14.86 -26.55
N ASN A 87 2.37 -15.20 -26.51
CA ASN A 87 1.78 -16.14 -27.47
C ASN A 87 1.82 -15.65 -28.92
N ASN A 88 2.06 -14.35 -29.15
CA ASN A 88 2.30 -13.80 -30.49
C ASN A 88 3.72 -14.08 -31.02
N LEU A 89 4.61 -14.62 -30.18
CA LEU A 89 5.89 -15.18 -30.61
C LEU A 89 5.71 -16.65 -30.98
N ASP A 90 6.63 -17.15 -31.79
CA ASP A 90 6.66 -18.55 -32.23
C ASP A 90 6.81 -19.49 -31.01
N ALA A 91 5.70 -20.13 -30.64
CA ALA A 91 5.61 -21.01 -29.48
C ALA A 91 6.51 -22.25 -29.63
N ASP A 92 6.70 -22.74 -30.85
CA ASP A 92 7.56 -23.89 -31.12
C ASP A 92 9.02 -23.53 -30.88
N LYS A 93 9.45 -22.32 -31.29
CA LYS A 93 10.82 -21.83 -30.99
C LYS A 93 11.09 -21.65 -29.50
N LEU A 94 10.10 -21.20 -28.72
CA LEU A 94 10.23 -21.09 -27.26
C LEU A 94 10.39 -22.47 -26.61
N ILE A 95 9.53 -23.43 -26.98
CA ILE A 95 9.56 -24.80 -26.44
C ILE A 95 10.85 -25.52 -26.85
N CYS A 96 11.24 -25.47 -28.12
CA CYS A 96 12.47 -26.12 -28.61
C CYS A 96 13.75 -25.52 -28.02
N SER A 97 13.69 -24.26 -27.57
CA SER A 97 14.83 -23.59 -26.95
C SER A 97 14.97 -23.92 -25.46
N ARG A 98 13.91 -24.41 -24.79
CA ARG A 98 13.93 -24.76 -23.38
C ARG A 98 14.95 -25.86 -23.09
N ASP A 99 15.82 -25.60 -22.13
CA ASP A 99 16.93 -26.50 -21.77
C ASP A 99 17.20 -26.39 -20.27
N THR A 100 16.32 -26.96 -19.45
CA THR A 100 16.42 -26.92 -17.99
C THR A 100 17.59 -27.77 -17.48
N LEU A 101 17.88 -28.90 -18.12
CA LEU A 101 18.96 -29.81 -17.70
C LEU A 101 20.36 -29.27 -18.04
N GLY A 102 20.49 -28.52 -19.14
CA GLY A 102 21.73 -27.86 -19.55
C GLY A 102 21.82 -26.39 -19.14
N ASP A 103 20.90 -25.89 -18.30
CA ASP A 103 20.95 -24.53 -17.79
C ASP A 103 22.04 -24.39 -16.72
N VAL A 104 23.04 -23.55 -17.02
CA VAL A 104 24.20 -23.32 -16.16
C VAL A 104 23.84 -22.65 -14.82
N GLY A 105 22.66 -22.03 -14.72
CA GLY A 105 22.16 -21.40 -13.50
C GLY A 105 21.44 -22.36 -12.56
N VAL A 106 21.14 -23.60 -12.96
CA VAL A 106 20.44 -24.57 -12.11
C VAL A 106 21.36 -25.02 -10.96
N GLY A 107 20.82 -24.98 -9.73
CA GLY A 107 21.54 -25.38 -8.53
C GLY A 107 22.54 -24.33 -8.00
N GLN A 108 22.65 -23.16 -8.65
CA GLN A 108 23.43 -22.05 -8.10
C GLN A 108 22.68 -21.43 -6.92
N VAL A 109 23.29 -21.53 -5.74
CA VAL A 109 22.83 -20.86 -4.52
C VAL A 109 23.69 -19.62 -4.35
N VAL A 110 23.04 -18.47 -4.19
CA VAL A 110 23.71 -17.24 -3.78
C VAL A 110 23.50 -17.13 -2.27
N ASP A 111 24.60 -17.15 -1.51
CA ASP A 111 24.58 -16.83 -0.08
C ASP A 111 23.99 -15.41 0.08
N ASP A 112 23.14 -15.19 1.10
CA ASP A 112 22.29 -14.00 1.31
C ASP A 112 20.97 -13.92 0.50
N GLN A 113 20.38 -15.05 0.14
CA GLN A 113 18.96 -15.03 -0.26
C GLN A 113 18.11 -14.52 0.92
N LEU A 114 17.49 -13.35 0.76
CA LEU A 114 16.66 -12.67 1.77
C LEU A 114 15.77 -13.68 2.52
N SER A 115 15.90 -13.72 3.85
CA SER A 115 14.98 -14.47 4.69
C SER A 115 13.58 -13.88 4.51
N ARG A 116 12.62 -14.73 4.16
CA ARG A 116 11.21 -14.35 4.09
C ARG A 116 10.60 -14.69 5.43
N ASN A 117 10.21 -13.68 6.19
CA ASN A 117 9.69 -13.84 7.55
C ASN A 117 8.15 -13.83 7.53
N ASP A 118 7.55 -13.16 6.55
CA ASP A 118 6.09 -13.09 6.39
C ASP A 118 5.61 -13.07 4.91
N LEU A 119 4.30 -12.91 4.72
CA LEU A 119 3.68 -12.83 3.39
C LEU A 119 3.98 -11.50 2.66
N ARG A 120 4.32 -10.42 3.38
CA ARG A 120 4.73 -9.14 2.77
C ARG A 120 6.11 -9.24 2.16
N ASP A 121 7.03 -9.96 2.80
CA ASP A 121 8.33 -10.29 2.22
C ASP A 121 8.16 -11.10 0.92
N CYS A 122 7.21 -12.04 0.90
CA CYS A 122 6.86 -12.80 -0.29
C CYS A 122 6.31 -11.91 -1.42
N LEU A 123 5.40 -10.98 -1.11
CA LEU A 123 4.87 -10.01 -2.07
C LEU A 123 5.98 -9.11 -2.62
N THR A 124 6.78 -8.51 -1.74
CA THR A 124 7.89 -7.61 -2.11
C THR A 124 8.88 -8.31 -3.04
N ALA A 125 9.25 -9.56 -2.71
CA ALA A 125 10.12 -10.35 -3.57
C ALA A 125 9.46 -10.75 -4.90
N ALA A 126 8.13 -10.93 -4.93
CA ALA A 126 7.40 -11.17 -6.18
C ALA A 126 7.38 -9.92 -7.07
N CYS A 127 7.05 -8.73 -6.54
CA CYS A 127 7.06 -7.48 -7.30
C CYS A 127 8.44 -7.16 -7.88
N LYS A 128 9.51 -7.32 -7.08
CA LYS A 128 10.89 -7.15 -7.56
C LYS A 128 11.23 -8.10 -8.71
N ARG A 129 11.02 -9.40 -8.52
CA ARG A 129 11.27 -10.41 -9.57
C ARG A 129 10.44 -10.17 -10.83
N LEU A 130 9.21 -9.71 -10.68
CA LEU A 130 8.34 -9.41 -11.81
C LEU A 130 8.91 -8.26 -12.66
N THR A 131 9.28 -7.16 -12.02
CA THR A 131 9.78 -5.98 -12.74
C THR A 131 11.14 -6.24 -13.41
N GLU A 132 12.01 -7.01 -12.75
CA GLU A 132 13.27 -7.52 -13.33
C GLU A 132 13.03 -8.42 -14.54
N ALA A 133 12.12 -9.39 -14.42
CA ALA A 133 11.80 -10.31 -15.50
C ALA A 133 11.17 -9.60 -16.71
N LEU A 134 10.24 -8.67 -16.48
CA LEU A 134 9.65 -7.86 -17.55
C LEU A 134 10.68 -6.95 -18.22
N ARG A 135 11.67 -6.44 -17.48
CA ARG A 135 12.76 -5.66 -18.05
C ARG A 135 13.63 -6.51 -18.97
N ALA A 136 14.08 -7.66 -18.49
CA ALA A 136 14.88 -8.60 -19.29
C ALA A 136 14.13 -9.06 -20.55
N LEU A 137 12.82 -9.31 -20.43
CA LEU A 137 11.95 -9.63 -21.58
C LEU A 137 11.91 -8.49 -22.58
N ALA A 138 11.62 -7.26 -22.15
CA ALA A 138 11.52 -6.12 -23.05
C ALA A 138 12.83 -5.87 -23.83
N GLU A 139 13.98 -5.91 -23.13
CA GLU A 139 15.29 -5.73 -23.77
C GLU A 139 15.62 -6.85 -24.77
N THR A 140 15.29 -8.09 -24.44
CA THR A 140 15.58 -9.24 -25.32
C THR A 140 14.66 -9.28 -26.54
N VAL A 141 13.36 -9.04 -26.32
CA VAL A 141 12.36 -9.03 -27.38
C VAL A 141 12.58 -7.87 -28.34
N GLN A 142 13.15 -6.74 -27.90
CA GLN A 142 13.47 -5.59 -28.75
C GLN A 142 14.33 -5.99 -29.97
N ILE A 143 15.15 -7.04 -29.85
CA ILE A 143 16.03 -7.53 -30.91
C ILE A 143 15.22 -8.18 -32.04
N ILE A 144 14.12 -8.86 -31.72
CA ILE A 144 13.37 -9.69 -32.67
C ILE A 144 11.97 -9.16 -33.00
N ASN A 145 11.38 -8.32 -32.12
CA ASN A 145 10.04 -7.78 -32.25
C ASN A 145 9.88 -6.47 -31.43
N PRO A 146 10.30 -5.31 -31.96
CA PRO A 146 10.21 -4.02 -31.25
C PRO A 146 8.79 -3.61 -30.80
N PRO A 147 7.72 -3.81 -31.60
CA PRO A 147 6.36 -3.51 -31.14
C PRO A 147 5.94 -4.32 -29.90
N LEU A 148 6.30 -5.61 -29.85
CA LEU A 148 6.04 -6.45 -28.69
C LEU A 148 6.86 -5.99 -27.47
N ALA A 149 8.12 -5.63 -27.66
CA ALA A 149 8.96 -5.09 -26.58
C ALA A 149 8.34 -3.86 -25.91
N LYS A 150 7.77 -2.94 -26.71
CA LYS A 150 7.05 -1.77 -26.19
C LYS A 150 5.79 -2.15 -25.41
N SER A 151 5.10 -3.22 -25.80
CA SER A 151 3.94 -3.74 -25.07
C SER A 151 4.35 -4.34 -23.71
N ILE A 152 5.47 -5.07 -23.66
CA ILE A 152 6.04 -5.62 -22.42
C ILE A 152 6.54 -4.49 -21.51
N GLU A 153 7.14 -3.45 -22.07
CA GLU A 153 7.54 -2.26 -21.32
C GLU A 153 6.33 -1.56 -20.67
N LYS A 154 5.20 -1.45 -21.39
CA LYS A 154 3.94 -0.95 -20.81
C LYS A 154 3.49 -1.80 -19.63
N LEU A 155 3.48 -3.15 -19.76
CA LEU A 155 3.13 -4.06 -18.67
C LEU A 155 4.00 -3.86 -17.42
N ARG A 156 5.29 -3.53 -17.62
CA ARG A 156 6.19 -3.19 -16.51
C ARG A 156 5.76 -1.92 -15.78
N TYR A 157 5.34 -0.88 -16.51
CA TYR A 157 4.80 0.33 -15.90
C TYR A 157 3.49 0.09 -15.16
N ASP A 158 2.59 -0.68 -15.77
CA ASP A 158 1.32 -1.06 -15.14
C ASP A 158 1.54 -1.90 -13.88
N THR A 159 2.64 -2.68 -13.83
CA THR A 159 3.07 -3.41 -12.62
C THR A 159 3.50 -2.47 -11.50
N TYR A 160 4.27 -1.41 -11.78
CA TYR A 160 4.66 -0.42 -10.75
C TYR A 160 3.42 0.27 -10.16
N ALA A 161 2.45 0.61 -11.00
CA ALA A 161 1.18 1.17 -10.54
C ALA A 161 0.43 0.19 -9.65
N LEU A 162 0.34 -1.09 -10.05
CA LEU A 162 -0.31 -2.11 -9.24
C LEU A 162 0.39 -2.32 -7.89
N GLU A 163 1.73 -2.40 -7.87
CA GLU A 163 2.50 -2.54 -6.63
C GLU A 163 2.23 -1.39 -5.67
N LYS A 164 2.29 -0.14 -6.17
CA LYS A 164 1.94 1.05 -5.39
C LYS A 164 0.56 0.91 -4.77
N ASP A 165 -0.44 0.56 -5.58
CA ASP A 165 -1.83 0.49 -5.12
C ASP A 165 -2.06 -0.64 -4.11
N ILE A 166 -1.34 -1.77 -4.23
CA ILE A 166 -1.37 -2.86 -3.24
C ILE A 166 -0.83 -2.38 -1.90
N VAL A 167 0.33 -1.70 -1.89
CA VAL A 167 0.94 -1.18 -0.65
C VAL A 167 0.06 -0.12 -0.01
N THR A 168 -0.43 0.82 -0.82
CA THR A 168 -1.38 1.87 -0.42
C THR A 168 -2.63 1.30 0.24
N PHE A 169 -3.10 0.14 -0.21
CA PHE A 169 -4.27 -0.52 0.37
C PHE A 169 -3.93 -1.34 1.63
N ALA A 170 -2.81 -2.07 1.63
CA ALA A 170 -2.45 -3.02 2.68
C ALA A 170 -2.01 -2.34 3.99
N ASP A 171 -1.19 -1.30 3.90
CA ASP A 171 -0.60 -0.64 5.08
C ASP A 171 -1.64 -0.01 6.01
N PRO A 172 -2.63 0.76 5.50
CA PRO A 172 -3.68 1.32 6.33
C PRO A 172 -4.49 0.25 7.08
N ILE A 173 -4.80 -0.87 6.41
CA ILE A 173 -5.58 -1.97 7.01
C ILE A 173 -4.80 -2.59 8.17
N GLU A 174 -3.51 -2.89 7.98
CA GLU A 174 -2.71 -3.50 9.05
C GLU A 174 -2.46 -2.59 10.23
N LYS A 175 -2.26 -1.29 9.98
CA LYS A 175 -2.22 -0.30 11.05
C LYS A 175 -3.53 -0.29 11.84
N PHE A 176 -4.66 -0.24 11.13
CA PHE A 176 -5.97 -0.10 11.77
C PHE A 176 -6.45 -1.38 12.47
N LYS A 177 -6.02 -2.57 12.04
CA LYS A 177 -6.31 -3.85 12.72
C LYS A 177 -5.86 -3.91 14.18
N LYS A 178 -4.90 -3.05 14.57
CA LYS A 178 -4.40 -2.95 15.95
C LYS A 178 -5.27 -2.09 16.86
N VAL A 179 -6.23 -1.34 16.30
CA VAL A 179 -7.09 -0.43 17.05
C VAL A 179 -8.13 -1.23 17.84
N GLY A 180 -8.23 -0.95 19.14
CA GLY A 180 -9.34 -1.39 19.99
C GLY A 180 -10.16 -0.21 20.50
N LEU A 181 -9.48 0.78 21.08
CA LEU A 181 -10.07 2.02 21.60
C LEU A 181 -9.83 3.18 20.62
N TYR A 182 -10.91 3.66 20.02
CA TYR A 182 -10.92 4.84 19.16
C TYR A 182 -11.61 6.01 19.89
N VAL A 183 -10.88 7.10 20.15
CA VAL A 183 -11.44 8.30 20.78
C VAL A 183 -11.76 9.36 19.74
N ILE A 184 -12.93 10.00 19.84
CA ILE A 184 -13.32 11.15 19.02
C ILE A 184 -13.32 12.38 19.90
N ILE A 185 -12.51 13.39 19.53
CA ILE A 185 -12.47 14.68 20.20
C ILE A 185 -13.30 15.65 19.39
N SER A 186 -14.49 15.98 19.91
CA SER A 186 -15.41 16.93 19.29
C SER A 186 -15.36 18.28 20.04
N SER A 187 -14.34 19.08 19.79
CA SER A 187 -14.21 20.44 20.34
C SER A 187 -13.73 21.42 19.27
N ASN A 188 -14.22 22.65 19.33
CA ASN A 188 -13.78 23.75 18.47
C ASN A 188 -12.67 24.59 19.15
N PHE A 189 -12.28 24.28 20.38
CA PHE A 189 -11.25 25.01 21.12
C PHE A 189 -9.90 24.27 21.04
N PRO A 190 -8.86 24.87 20.42
CA PRO A 190 -7.55 24.23 20.26
C PRO A 190 -6.93 23.74 21.58
N ALA A 191 -7.03 24.53 22.65
CA ALA A 191 -6.47 24.17 23.96
C ALA A 191 -7.11 22.90 24.52
N ASP A 192 -8.43 22.75 24.39
CA ASP A 192 -9.16 21.56 24.84
C ASP A 192 -8.74 20.34 24.02
N VAL A 193 -8.67 20.48 22.70
CA VAL A 193 -8.25 19.40 21.80
C VAL A 193 -6.87 18.89 22.19
N ILE A 194 -5.89 19.78 22.34
CA ILE A 194 -4.52 19.40 22.69
C ILE A 194 -4.46 18.80 24.10
N SER A 195 -5.18 19.36 25.08
CA SER A 195 -5.22 18.80 26.44
C SER A 195 -5.82 17.39 26.45
N ILE A 196 -6.97 17.19 25.81
CA ILE A 196 -7.65 15.89 25.75
C ILE A 196 -6.80 14.88 24.97
N THR A 197 -6.16 15.29 23.86
CA THR A 197 -5.25 14.41 23.08
C THR A 197 -4.14 13.86 23.97
N ASN A 198 -3.45 14.72 24.72
CA ASN A 198 -2.39 14.30 25.64
C ASN A 198 -2.90 13.33 26.71
N LYS A 199 -4.08 13.58 27.27
CA LYS A 199 -4.70 12.69 28.27
C LYS A 199 -5.08 11.34 27.66
N CYS A 200 -5.65 11.33 26.45
CA CYS A 200 -6.02 10.09 25.75
C CYS A 200 -4.80 9.23 25.41
N VAL A 201 -3.71 9.88 24.98
CA VAL A 201 -2.41 9.23 24.76
C VAL A 201 -1.87 8.62 26.06
N ALA A 202 -1.89 9.37 27.17
CA ALA A 202 -1.46 8.86 28.47
C ALA A 202 -2.28 7.63 28.90
N GLY A 203 -3.59 7.64 28.63
CA GLY A 203 -4.52 6.53 28.84
C GLY A 203 -4.47 5.42 27.80
N LYS A 204 -3.50 5.42 26.88
CA LYS A 204 -3.26 4.37 25.87
C LYS A 204 -4.42 4.16 24.87
N ALA A 205 -5.06 5.25 24.44
CA ALA A 205 -5.91 5.21 23.25
C ALA A 205 -5.11 4.72 22.03
N ASP A 206 -5.73 3.92 21.15
CA ASP A 206 -5.05 3.36 19.98
C ASP A 206 -5.19 4.27 18.74
N CYS A 207 -6.29 5.02 18.69
CA CYS A 207 -6.63 5.92 17.61
C CYS A 207 -7.39 7.13 18.18
N ILE A 208 -7.11 8.33 17.66
CA ILE A 208 -7.79 9.57 18.04
C ILE A 208 -8.28 10.28 16.77
N GLN A 209 -9.53 10.76 16.78
CA GLN A 209 -10.14 11.56 15.73
C GLN A 209 -10.24 13.01 16.16
N LEU A 210 -9.73 13.93 15.34
CA LEU A 210 -10.00 15.35 15.48
C LEU A 210 -11.27 15.72 14.72
N ARG A 211 -12.30 16.14 15.46
CA ARG A 211 -13.58 16.60 14.93
C ARG A 211 -13.87 18.04 15.39
N ALA A 212 -13.31 19.01 14.69
CA ALA A 212 -13.60 20.44 14.89
C ALA A 212 -14.35 20.98 13.67
N LYS A 213 -15.64 21.26 13.79
CA LYS A 213 -16.51 21.62 12.65
C LYS A 213 -16.61 23.13 12.41
N ASP A 214 -16.49 23.94 13.47
CA ASP A 214 -16.74 25.38 13.42
C ASP A 214 -15.45 26.17 13.68
N ILE A 215 -14.38 25.82 12.97
CA ILE A 215 -13.06 26.46 13.06
C ILE A 215 -12.58 26.86 11.65
N PRO A 216 -11.98 28.04 11.45
CA PRO A 216 -11.43 28.44 10.15
C PRO A 216 -10.33 27.49 9.67
N ASP A 217 -10.23 27.28 8.36
CA ASP A 217 -9.32 26.30 7.73
C ASP A 217 -7.85 26.45 8.16
N ASP A 218 -7.30 27.66 8.21
CA ASP A 218 -5.91 27.90 8.63
C ASP A 218 -5.67 27.54 10.10
N ALA A 219 -6.67 27.79 10.96
CA ALA A 219 -6.62 27.44 12.36
C ALA A 219 -6.80 25.93 12.56
N LEU A 220 -7.68 25.29 11.78
CA LEU A 220 -7.86 23.84 11.76
C LEU A 220 -6.58 23.13 11.31
N LEU A 221 -5.93 23.61 10.26
CA LEU A 221 -4.68 23.02 9.77
C LEU A 221 -3.56 23.14 10.81
N SER A 222 -3.43 24.32 11.44
CA SER A 222 -2.46 24.53 12.53
C SER A 222 -2.71 23.58 13.69
N LEU A 223 -3.96 23.45 14.14
CA LEU A 223 -4.37 22.52 15.20
C LEU A 223 -4.11 21.06 14.80
N ALA A 224 -4.48 20.67 13.58
CA ALA A 224 -4.30 19.32 13.07
C ALA A 224 -2.81 18.93 13.03
N LYS A 225 -1.91 19.84 12.65
CA LYS A 225 -0.46 19.59 12.66
C LYS A 225 0.06 19.30 14.07
N GLU A 226 -0.38 20.08 15.06
CA GLU A 226 0.02 19.87 16.45
C GLU A 226 -0.56 18.56 17.01
N PHE A 227 -1.85 18.30 16.76
CA PHE A 227 -2.53 17.05 17.08
C PHE A 227 -1.81 15.82 16.50
N VAL A 228 -1.52 15.83 15.20
CA VAL A 228 -0.81 14.74 14.51
C VAL A 228 0.57 14.52 15.10
N LYS A 229 1.29 15.58 15.45
CA LYS A 229 2.61 15.49 16.07
C LYS A 229 2.55 14.71 17.39
N ILE A 230 1.61 15.05 18.27
CA ILE A 230 1.43 14.39 19.57
C ILE A 230 1.11 12.90 19.40
N CYS A 231 0.16 12.59 18.50
CA CYS A 231 -0.22 11.22 18.17
C CYS A 231 0.98 10.40 17.66
N ARG A 232 1.75 10.96 16.72
CA ARG A 232 2.92 10.30 16.12
C ARG A 232 4.03 10.03 17.13
N GLU A 233 4.33 10.99 18.00
CA GLU A 233 5.35 10.83 19.05
C GLU A 233 4.99 9.72 20.06
N SER A 234 3.72 9.32 20.09
CA SER A 234 3.17 8.36 21.04
C SER A 234 2.68 7.05 20.42
N ASP A 235 2.94 6.83 19.12
CA ASP A 235 2.48 5.66 18.34
C ASP A 235 0.94 5.45 18.39
N VAL A 236 0.19 6.56 18.36
CA VAL A 236 -1.28 6.59 18.31
C VAL A 236 -1.72 7.06 16.93
N LEU A 237 -2.71 6.38 16.32
CA LEU A 237 -3.21 6.78 15.01
C LEU A 237 -3.99 8.09 15.07
N SER A 238 -3.73 8.97 14.11
CA SER A 238 -4.37 10.28 13.97
C SER A 238 -5.35 10.31 12.79
N ILE A 239 -6.62 10.62 13.04
CA ILE A 239 -7.65 10.70 12.01
C ILE A 239 -8.28 12.10 12.00
N ILE A 240 -8.42 12.70 10.81
CA ILE A 240 -9.15 13.97 10.65
C ILE A 240 -10.59 13.69 10.21
N ASN A 241 -11.55 14.37 10.79
CA ASN A 241 -12.96 14.23 10.41
C ASN A 241 -13.28 15.06 9.15
N ASP A 242 -14.00 14.46 8.19
CA ASP A 242 -14.58 14.99 6.94
C ASP A 242 -13.56 15.56 5.92
N ARG A 243 -12.50 16.24 6.37
CA ARG A 243 -11.59 17.07 5.58
C ARG A 243 -10.31 16.34 5.16
N ILE A 244 -10.34 15.70 3.98
CA ILE A 244 -9.18 15.02 3.39
C ILE A 244 -8.01 15.98 3.10
N ASP A 245 -8.30 17.19 2.65
CA ASP A 245 -7.31 18.23 2.37
C ASP A 245 -6.51 18.59 3.62
N ILE A 246 -7.17 18.73 4.76
CA ILE A 246 -6.52 18.93 6.06
C ILE A 246 -5.73 17.69 6.47
N ALA A 247 -6.29 16.48 6.33
CA ALA A 247 -5.62 15.23 6.69
C ALA A 247 -4.27 15.07 5.95
N VAL A 248 -4.29 15.30 4.65
CA VAL A 248 -3.09 15.24 3.79
C VAL A 248 -2.10 16.35 4.16
N ALA A 249 -2.58 17.60 4.30
CA ALA A 249 -1.71 18.74 4.59
C ALA A 249 -1.08 18.71 5.99
N SER A 250 -1.74 18.07 6.97
CA SER A 250 -1.18 17.85 8.32
C SER A 250 -0.34 16.59 8.43
N GLY A 251 -0.41 15.69 7.44
CA GLY A 251 0.26 14.38 7.49
C GLY A 251 -0.36 13.42 8.51
N ALA A 252 -1.69 13.48 8.67
CA ALA A 252 -2.44 12.55 9.51
C ALA A 252 -2.40 11.12 8.93
N ASP A 253 -2.66 10.11 9.77
CA ASP A 253 -2.71 8.72 9.34
C ASP A 253 -3.98 8.42 8.52
N GLY A 254 -5.03 9.22 8.69
CA GLY A 254 -6.29 8.98 8.00
C GLY A 254 -7.33 10.10 8.04
N VAL A 255 -8.44 9.82 7.36
CA VAL A 255 -9.66 10.63 7.35
C VAL A 255 -10.88 9.76 7.67
N HIS A 256 -11.85 10.32 8.37
CA HIS A 256 -13.17 9.70 8.56
C HIS A 256 -14.22 10.47 7.77
N LEU A 257 -15.05 9.77 7.00
CA LEU A 257 -16.06 10.36 6.11
C LEU A 257 -17.47 9.97 6.57
N GLY A 258 -18.35 10.95 6.68
CA GLY A 258 -19.79 10.78 6.75
C GLY A 258 -20.41 10.41 5.41
N GLN A 259 -21.74 10.21 5.41
CA GLN A 259 -22.48 9.82 4.21
C GLN A 259 -22.54 10.92 3.13
N ASN A 260 -22.50 12.19 3.54
CA ASN A 260 -22.60 13.36 2.65
C ASN A 260 -21.25 13.99 2.29
N ASP A 261 -20.14 13.41 2.75
CA ASP A 261 -18.80 13.87 2.40
C ASP A 261 -18.35 13.28 1.06
N LEU A 262 -17.10 13.54 0.66
CA LEU A 262 -16.51 12.89 -0.50
C LEU A 262 -16.64 11.36 -0.41
N SER A 263 -16.77 10.70 -1.56
CA SER A 263 -16.70 9.25 -1.64
C SER A 263 -15.29 8.76 -1.28
N VAL A 264 -15.17 7.51 -0.87
CA VAL A 264 -13.87 6.87 -0.64
C VAL A 264 -13.04 6.91 -1.92
N GLU A 265 -13.66 6.67 -3.08
CA GLU A 265 -13.00 6.75 -4.39
C GLU A 265 -12.39 8.13 -4.65
N HIS A 266 -13.16 9.21 -4.49
CA HIS A 266 -12.64 10.56 -4.68
C HIS A 266 -11.58 10.93 -3.65
N THR A 267 -11.71 10.42 -2.42
CA THR A 267 -10.72 10.62 -1.35
C THR A 267 -9.40 9.93 -1.69
N ARG A 268 -9.43 8.69 -2.22
CA ARG A 268 -8.24 7.98 -2.70
C ARG A 268 -7.50 8.75 -3.80
N ASN A 269 -8.23 9.42 -4.71
CA ASN A 269 -7.61 10.23 -5.76
C ASN A 269 -6.82 11.45 -5.23
N LEU A 270 -7.08 11.88 -3.98
CA LEU A 270 -6.42 13.00 -3.34
C LEU A 270 -5.29 12.57 -2.38
N GLU A 271 -5.12 11.27 -2.15
CA GLU A 271 -4.12 10.78 -1.19
C GLU A 271 -2.70 10.91 -1.75
N LEU A 272 -1.78 11.45 -0.95
CA LEU A 272 -0.36 11.56 -1.32
C LEU A 272 0.49 10.41 -0.74
N SER A 273 -0.07 9.67 0.21
CA SER A 273 0.53 8.53 0.89
C SER A 273 -0.57 7.56 1.32
N PRO A 274 -0.25 6.29 1.64
CA PRO A 274 -1.24 5.32 2.14
C PRO A 274 -2.05 5.90 3.29
N LEU A 275 -3.36 6.06 3.08
CA LEU A 275 -4.24 6.76 4.01
C LEU A 275 -5.28 5.80 4.60
N ILE A 276 -5.53 5.88 5.91
CA ILE A 276 -6.67 5.19 6.53
C ILE A 276 -7.93 5.96 6.18
N ILE A 277 -8.90 5.31 5.53
CA ILE A 277 -10.19 5.94 5.20
C ILE A 277 -11.30 5.21 5.93
N GLY A 278 -12.00 5.94 6.80
CA GLY A 278 -13.20 5.48 7.49
C GLY A 278 -14.47 5.96 6.79
N LYS A 279 -15.54 5.16 6.81
CA LYS A 279 -16.88 5.58 6.36
C LYS A 279 -17.93 5.28 7.44
N SER A 280 -18.72 6.27 7.85
CA SER A 280 -19.87 6.06 8.73
C SER A 280 -20.97 5.27 8.02
N THR A 281 -21.63 4.32 8.68
CA THR A 281 -22.78 3.57 8.15
C THR A 281 -23.84 3.36 9.23
N HIS A 282 -25.10 3.54 8.86
CA HIS A 282 -26.25 3.56 9.78
C HIS A 282 -27.27 2.44 9.53
N CYS A 283 -27.11 1.67 8.45
CA CYS A 283 -27.96 0.53 8.11
C CYS A 283 -27.24 -0.43 7.15
N VAL A 284 -27.87 -1.56 6.84
CA VAL A 284 -27.31 -2.58 5.94
C VAL A 284 -27.11 -2.04 4.53
N ASP A 285 -28.04 -1.24 3.99
CA ASP A 285 -27.91 -0.70 2.63
C ASP A 285 -26.68 0.23 2.50
N GLN A 286 -26.46 1.09 3.49
CA GLN A 286 -25.27 1.95 3.54
C GLN A 286 -24.00 1.13 3.72
N LEU A 287 -24.04 0.05 4.50
CA LEU A 287 -22.91 -0.86 4.67
C LEU A 287 -22.53 -1.54 3.35
N LEU A 288 -23.51 -2.04 2.60
CA LEU A 288 -23.27 -2.69 1.31
C LEU A 288 -22.72 -1.70 0.28
N ALA A 289 -23.23 -0.47 0.27
CA ALA A 289 -22.67 0.61 -0.55
C ALA A 289 -21.22 0.93 -0.16
N ALA A 290 -20.95 1.14 1.14
CA ALA A 290 -19.60 1.40 1.63
C ALA A 290 -18.65 0.22 1.35
N ARG A 291 -19.11 -1.03 1.45
CA ARG A 291 -18.31 -2.22 1.12
C ARG A 291 -17.83 -2.20 -0.34
N ALA A 292 -18.65 -1.72 -1.27
CA ALA A 292 -18.26 -1.60 -2.68
C ALA A 292 -17.18 -0.52 -2.90
N GLU A 293 -17.15 0.51 -2.05
CA GLU A 293 -16.14 1.57 -2.03
C GLU A 293 -14.81 1.14 -1.35
N ASN A 294 -14.82 0.02 -0.62
CA ASN A 294 -13.67 -0.61 0.02
C ASN A 294 -12.84 0.33 0.94
N PRO A 295 -13.48 1.01 1.93
CA PRO A 295 -12.77 1.80 2.93
C PRO A 295 -11.89 0.91 3.81
N THR A 296 -10.92 1.52 4.51
CA THR A 296 -10.09 0.82 5.49
C THR A 296 -10.94 0.30 6.65
N TYR A 297 -11.92 1.10 7.09
CA TYR A 297 -12.90 0.67 8.08
C TYR A 297 -14.27 1.32 7.87
N VAL A 298 -15.29 0.70 8.45
CA VAL A 298 -16.63 1.30 8.59
C VAL A 298 -16.96 1.55 10.06
N ALA A 299 -17.63 2.68 10.34
CA ALA A 299 -18.16 2.98 11.66
C ALA A 299 -19.65 2.63 11.72
N LEU A 300 -20.00 1.62 12.51
CA LEU A 300 -21.32 1.04 12.66
C LEU A 300 -22.06 1.72 13.82
N GLY A 301 -23.04 2.56 13.53
CA GLY A 301 -23.82 3.19 14.59
C GLY A 301 -24.81 4.25 14.11
N PRO A 302 -25.43 5.03 15.02
CA PRO A 302 -25.25 4.94 16.47
C PRO A 302 -25.78 3.62 17.05
N VAL A 303 -25.01 2.97 17.93
CA VAL A 303 -25.39 1.70 18.58
C VAL A 303 -26.40 1.93 19.71
N PHE A 304 -26.18 2.98 20.50
CA PHE A 304 -27.10 3.43 21.55
C PHE A 304 -27.47 4.90 21.31
N GLU A 305 -28.47 5.39 22.03
CA GLU A 305 -28.82 6.82 22.02
C GLU A 305 -27.61 7.67 22.42
N THR A 306 -27.45 8.81 21.75
CA THR A 306 -26.32 9.72 21.98
C THR A 306 -26.75 11.18 21.86
N GLU A 307 -26.28 11.99 22.79
CA GLU A 307 -26.52 13.44 22.77
C GLU A 307 -25.59 14.18 21.80
N THR A 308 -24.52 13.54 21.31
CA THR A 308 -23.55 14.17 20.39
C THR A 308 -24.12 14.48 19.01
N LYS A 309 -25.19 13.78 18.61
CA LYS A 309 -25.96 14.01 17.38
C LYS A 309 -27.46 13.76 17.64
N PRO A 310 -28.19 14.75 18.15
CA PRO A 310 -29.61 14.57 18.46
C PRO A 310 -30.42 14.32 17.17
N GLY A 311 -31.21 13.24 17.17
CA GLY A 311 -32.18 12.92 16.10
C GLY A 311 -31.76 11.85 15.09
N GLU A 312 -30.55 11.29 15.16
CA GLU A 312 -30.20 10.09 14.38
C GLU A 312 -30.93 8.85 14.97
N ALA A 313 -31.57 8.07 14.10
CA ALA A 313 -32.19 6.82 14.51
C ALA A 313 -31.11 5.83 14.99
N VAL A 314 -31.34 5.22 16.15
CA VAL A 314 -30.44 4.20 16.72
C VAL A 314 -30.45 2.96 15.82
N ALA A 315 -29.29 2.60 15.29
CA ALA A 315 -29.12 1.41 14.46
C ALA A 315 -29.13 0.12 15.31
N GLY A 316 -28.64 0.21 16.55
CA GLY A 316 -28.71 -0.86 17.54
C GLY A 316 -27.65 -1.96 17.39
N LEU A 317 -27.58 -2.85 18.39
CA LEU A 317 -26.66 -3.99 18.42
C LEU A 317 -26.96 -5.04 17.35
N ASP A 318 -28.22 -5.17 16.92
CA ASP A 318 -28.62 -6.09 15.85
C ASP A 318 -27.95 -5.71 14.53
N TYR A 319 -27.92 -4.42 14.20
CA TYR A 319 -27.19 -3.92 13.03
C TYR A 319 -25.69 -4.23 13.12
N VAL A 320 -25.06 -4.03 14.28
CA VAL A 320 -23.64 -4.37 14.47
C VAL A 320 -23.40 -5.86 14.21
N THR A 321 -24.24 -6.71 14.80
CA THR A 321 -24.11 -8.17 14.66
C THR A 321 -24.30 -8.63 13.20
N GLU A 322 -25.27 -8.05 12.49
CA GLU A 322 -25.50 -8.34 11.08
C GLU A 322 -24.35 -7.82 10.20
N ALA A 323 -23.88 -6.59 10.45
CA ALA A 323 -22.78 -5.98 9.73
C ALA A 323 -21.49 -6.80 9.86
N VAL A 324 -21.16 -7.27 11.06
CA VAL A 324 -19.98 -8.13 11.30
C VAL A 324 -20.07 -9.42 10.48
N LYS A 325 -21.26 -10.06 10.41
CA LYS A 325 -21.46 -11.25 9.56
C LYS A 325 -21.27 -10.94 8.08
N LEU A 326 -21.80 -9.81 7.62
CA LEU A 326 -21.67 -9.37 6.23
C LEU A 326 -20.24 -8.94 5.85
N LEU A 327 -19.40 -8.62 6.83
CA LEU A 327 -17.99 -8.25 6.62
C LEU A 327 -17.01 -9.40 6.90
N ALA A 328 -17.48 -10.55 7.36
CA ALA A 328 -16.64 -11.65 7.82
C ALA A 328 -15.72 -12.23 6.72
N ASP A 329 -16.09 -12.08 5.45
CA ASP A 329 -15.26 -12.49 4.32
C ASP A 329 -14.25 -11.41 3.90
N GLY A 330 -14.46 -10.14 4.27
CA GLY A 330 -13.67 -9.00 3.82
C GLY A 330 -12.49 -8.62 4.72
N CYS A 331 -11.69 -7.64 4.24
CA CYS A 331 -10.61 -7.02 5.02
C CYS A 331 -11.00 -5.67 5.64
N ILE A 332 -12.25 -5.23 5.43
CA ILE A 332 -12.76 -3.96 5.95
C ILE A 332 -12.92 -4.10 7.47
N CYS A 333 -12.17 -3.28 8.20
CA CYS A 333 -12.27 -3.21 9.65
C CYS A 333 -13.62 -2.60 10.07
N HIS A 334 -14.11 -2.92 11.26
CA HIS A 334 -15.40 -2.39 11.72
C HIS A 334 -15.32 -1.86 13.15
N VAL A 335 -15.82 -0.64 13.32
CA VAL A 335 -15.81 0.10 14.59
C VAL A 335 -17.25 0.37 14.99
N ALA A 336 -17.68 -0.11 16.14
CA ALA A 336 -18.98 0.28 16.68
C ALA A 336 -18.92 1.70 17.28
N ILE A 337 -19.95 2.53 17.08
CA ILE A 337 -19.95 3.92 17.54
C ILE A 337 -21.33 4.35 18.06
N GLY A 338 -21.36 5.28 19.00
CA GLY A 338 -22.59 5.97 19.44
C GLY A 338 -23.12 5.45 20.77
N GLY A 339 -23.09 6.32 21.78
CA GLY A 339 -23.59 6.04 23.13
C GLY A 339 -22.85 4.93 23.90
N ILE A 340 -21.61 4.62 23.51
CA ILE A 340 -20.80 3.58 24.16
C ILE A 340 -20.16 4.14 25.44
N THR A 341 -20.28 3.40 26.53
CA THR A 341 -19.75 3.71 27.86
C THR A 341 -19.01 2.49 28.44
N VAL A 342 -18.31 2.66 29.57
CA VAL A 342 -17.59 1.57 30.24
C VAL A 342 -18.55 0.46 30.72
N GLU A 343 -19.80 0.83 30.98
CA GLU A 343 -20.85 -0.04 31.49
C GLU A 343 -21.50 -0.89 30.39
N ASN A 344 -21.56 -0.41 29.14
CA ASN A 344 -22.24 -1.11 28.04
C ASN A 344 -21.31 -1.68 26.96
N ILE A 345 -20.01 -1.36 27.00
CA ILE A 345 -19.01 -1.81 26.01
C ILE A 345 -18.98 -3.34 25.80
N GLU A 346 -19.20 -4.13 26.85
CA GLU A 346 -19.18 -5.59 26.75
C GLU A 346 -20.27 -6.13 25.79
N GLN A 347 -21.39 -5.40 25.64
CA GLN A 347 -22.43 -5.75 24.67
C GLN A 347 -21.96 -5.55 23.22
N VAL A 348 -21.19 -4.48 23.00
CA VAL A 348 -20.61 -4.15 21.69
C VAL A 348 -19.53 -5.15 21.31
N LEU A 349 -18.68 -5.53 22.26
CA LEU A 349 -17.69 -6.59 22.07
C LEU A 349 -18.37 -7.94 21.83
N GLY A 350 -19.46 -8.24 22.54
CA GLY A 350 -20.28 -9.44 22.33
C GLY A 350 -20.98 -9.50 20.97
N ALA A 351 -21.32 -8.35 20.38
CA ALA A 351 -21.83 -8.24 19.01
C ALA A 351 -20.75 -8.50 17.93
N GLY A 352 -19.48 -8.65 18.34
CA GLY A 352 -18.37 -9.00 17.46
C GLY A 352 -17.64 -7.81 16.83
N ALA A 353 -17.86 -6.58 17.30
CA ALA A 353 -17.12 -5.42 16.79
C ALA A 353 -15.61 -5.54 17.03
N MET A 354 -14.78 -5.19 16.05
CA MET A 354 -13.32 -5.29 16.13
C MET A 354 -12.75 -4.21 17.06
N ALA A 355 -13.33 -3.02 16.98
CA ALA A 355 -13.02 -1.85 17.80
C ALA A 355 -14.30 -1.08 18.13
N PHE A 356 -14.18 -0.06 18.98
CA PHE A 356 -15.28 0.85 19.28
C PHE A 356 -14.78 2.29 19.38
N ALA A 357 -15.68 3.22 19.03
CA ALA A 357 -15.45 4.65 19.08
C ALA A 357 -16.27 5.32 20.18
N VAL A 358 -15.61 6.17 20.96
CA VAL A 358 -16.17 6.88 22.11
C VAL A 358 -15.83 8.37 22.04
N CYS A 359 -16.78 9.22 22.44
CA CYS A 359 -16.63 10.69 22.44
C CYS A 359 -16.86 11.23 23.84
N SER A 360 -18.10 11.64 24.17
CA SER A 360 -18.47 12.27 25.45
C SER A 360 -18.07 11.45 26.68
N ALA A 361 -18.17 10.12 26.60
CA ALA A 361 -17.76 9.23 27.69
C ALA A 361 -16.30 9.46 28.16
N ILE A 362 -15.43 9.97 27.29
CA ILE A 362 -14.04 10.35 27.61
C ILE A 362 -13.89 11.86 27.70
N THR A 363 -14.34 12.61 26.69
CA THR A 363 -14.10 14.06 26.59
C THR A 363 -14.71 14.84 27.76
N ASP A 364 -15.82 14.36 28.29
CA ASP A 364 -16.60 15.04 29.33
C ASP A 364 -16.33 14.43 30.73
N SER A 365 -15.41 13.47 30.81
CA SER A 365 -15.01 12.86 32.08
C SER A 365 -14.04 13.75 32.86
N GLU A 366 -14.05 13.64 34.19
CA GLU A 366 -13.12 14.39 35.06
C GLU A 366 -11.66 14.07 34.75
N ASP A 367 -11.37 12.78 34.48
CA ASP A 367 -10.06 12.29 34.08
C ASP A 367 -10.14 11.43 32.79
N PRO A 368 -9.98 12.07 31.61
CA PRO A 368 -9.94 11.36 30.34
C PRO A 368 -8.86 10.26 30.24
N ALA A 369 -7.73 10.41 30.94
CA ALA A 369 -6.65 9.42 30.88
C ALA A 369 -7.02 8.15 31.67
N ASP A 370 -7.57 8.31 32.87
CA ASP A 370 -8.11 7.19 33.65
C ASP A 370 -9.26 6.52 32.91
N ARG A 371 -10.17 7.31 32.31
CA ARG A 371 -11.30 6.75 31.56
C ARG A 371 -10.87 5.92 30.36
N CYS A 372 -9.89 6.37 29.58
CA CYS A 372 -9.26 5.55 28.53
C CYS A 372 -8.71 4.24 29.10
N SER A 373 -8.01 4.31 30.24
CA SER A 373 -7.42 3.13 30.90
C SER A 373 -8.48 2.12 31.33
N GLN A 374 -9.62 2.58 31.85
CA GLN A 374 -10.77 1.73 32.18
C GLN A 374 -11.32 1.00 30.94
N PHE A 375 -11.47 1.70 29.82
CA PHE A 375 -11.87 1.07 28.55
C PHE A 375 -10.86 0.03 28.09
N LYS A 376 -9.56 0.34 28.12
CA LYS A 376 -8.49 -0.61 27.75
C LYS A 376 -8.50 -1.85 28.66
N ALA A 377 -8.75 -1.68 29.96
CA ALA A 377 -8.88 -2.80 30.89
C ALA A 377 -10.08 -3.70 30.56
N LYS A 378 -11.23 -3.12 30.19
CA LYS A 378 -12.41 -3.88 29.73
C LYS A 378 -12.10 -4.70 28.48
N ILE A 379 -11.40 -4.13 27.49
CA ILE A 379 -10.97 -4.86 26.29
C ILE A 379 -10.06 -6.03 26.66
N ALA A 380 -9.06 -5.80 27.50
CA ALA A 380 -8.09 -6.83 27.89
C ALA A 380 -8.72 -7.97 28.69
N GLY A 381 -9.75 -7.66 29.50
CA GLY A 381 -10.51 -8.66 30.26
C GLY A 381 -11.55 -9.43 29.45
N PHE A 382 -11.94 -8.93 28.28
CA PHE A 382 -12.88 -9.59 27.40
C PHE A 382 -12.17 -10.70 26.61
N LYS A 383 -12.50 -11.97 26.91
CA LYS A 383 -11.94 -13.12 26.18
C LYS A 383 -12.40 -13.05 24.72
N ARG A 384 -11.48 -12.78 23.81
CA ARG A 384 -11.68 -12.97 22.36
C ARG A 384 -11.67 -14.44 21.98
#